data_AF-A0A950HWC3-F1
#
_entry.id   AF-A0A950HWC3-F1
#
_cell.length_a   1.000
_cell.length_b   1.000
_cell.length_c   1.000
_cell.angle_alpha   90.00
_cell.angle_beta   90.00
_cell.angle_gamma   90.00
#
_symmetry.space_group_name_H-M   'P 1'
#
loop_
_entity.id
_entity.type
_entity.pdbx_description
1 polymer ?
#
loop_
_entity_poly.entity_id
_entity_poly.type
_entity_poly.pdbx_seq_one_letter_code
_entity_poly.pdbx_strand_id
1 'polypeptide(L)'
;MIAVVIPFFQRQPGVLARALRSVAAQQGCALPLRVVVVDDASPVRARDELASAPRGLEIQLIEQANAGPGGARNTALAALGADVDYVAYLDSDDEWSVDHLANACCALERGFDVYFANHLQLGAEVAAFERGGRLDLARHPALEAPAGPLHAFGGDMVEQIVCGNVIGTSTVVYRRAGRAGQRFRTEYRRAGEDYLFWLELASGGARFAFSTAIEARYGRGVNIFAGVEWGSPAFLERTVDELRYRRTTLAEFACSAAAAAEARAAIERLRLAHAGGLLHVLRHEPGAAPRALCRYLHVDPLGLLKMPWLLVRAGLSGAASPC
;
A
#
# COMPACT_ATOMS: atom_id res chain seq x y z
N MET A 1 19.18 9.90 -10.50
CA MET A 1 18.63 10.50 -9.26
C MET A 1 17.49 9.63 -8.73
N ILE A 2 17.27 9.62 -7.41
CA ILE A 2 16.08 9.04 -6.77
C ILE A 2 15.22 10.15 -6.19
N ALA A 3 13.93 10.18 -6.54
CA ALA A 3 12.94 11.03 -5.88
C ALA A 3 12.22 10.25 -4.76
N VAL A 4 12.38 10.68 -3.51
CA VAL A 4 11.67 10.14 -2.35
C VAL A 4 10.37 10.90 -2.16
N VAL A 5 9.24 10.24 -2.37
CA VAL A 5 7.90 10.82 -2.26
C VAL A 5 7.33 10.53 -0.88
N ILE A 6 7.02 11.60 -0.13
CA ILE A 6 6.45 11.53 1.22
C ILE A 6 5.09 12.24 1.26
N PRO A 7 3.97 11.50 1.21
CA PRO A 7 2.66 12.10 1.50
C PRO A 7 2.54 12.43 2.98
N PHE A 8 2.04 13.63 3.31
CA PHE A 8 1.98 14.11 4.68
C PHE A 8 0.57 14.58 5.07
N PHE A 9 -0.01 13.91 6.07
CA PHE A 9 -1.23 14.31 6.76
C PHE A 9 -1.20 13.78 8.19
N GLN A 10 -0.94 14.64 9.17
CA GLN A 10 -0.70 14.24 10.56
C GLN A 10 -1.36 15.16 11.58
N ARG A 11 -1.65 14.60 12.76
CA ARG A 11 -2.23 15.32 13.91
C ARG A 11 -1.24 15.57 15.02
N GLN A 12 -0.09 14.88 14.99
CA GLN A 12 0.96 15.00 16.00
C GLN A 12 2.24 15.50 15.32
N PRO A 13 2.96 16.45 15.92
CA PRO A 13 4.21 16.95 15.39
C PRO A 13 5.35 15.93 15.55
N GLY A 14 6.38 16.07 14.74
CA GLY A 14 7.62 15.29 14.80
C GLY A 14 7.60 13.99 13.98
N VAL A 15 6.49 13.73 13.28
CA VAL A 15 6.29 12.54 12.45
C VAL A 15 7.12 12.65 11.17
N LEU A 16 6.98 13.75 10.43
CA LEU A 16 7.76 14.00 9.22
C LEU A 16 9.25 14.11 9.50
N ALA A 17 9.63 14.78 10.60
CA ALA A 17 11.03 14.92 11.00
C ALA A 17 11.71 13.56 11.22
N ARG A 18 10.96 12.55 11.68
CA ARG A 18 11.44 11.19 11.88
C ARG A 18 11.67 10.46 10.55
N ALA A 19 10.70 10.51 9.64
CA ALA A 19 10.86 9.97 8.29
C ALA A 19 12.07 10.58 7.57
N LEU A 20 12.21 11.91 7.60
CA LEU A 20 13.34 12.63 6.98
C LEU A 20 14.70 12.25 7.58
N ARG A 21 14.79 11.99 8.90
CA ARG A 21 16.01 11.46 9.51
C ARG A 21 16.40 10.10 8.94
N SER A 22 15.43 9.22 8.70
CA SER A 22 15.70 7.90 8.10
C SER A 22 16.18 8.01 6.64
N VAL A 23 15.66 9.00 5.88
CA VAL A 23 16.14 9.30 4.52
C VAL A 23 17.57 9.85 4.53
N ALA A 24 17.89 10.76 5.45
CA ALA A 24 19.24 11.30 5.58
C ALA A 24 20.27 10.27 6.09
N ALA A 25 19.80 9.24 6.78
CA ALA A 25 20.65 8.17 7.32
C ALA A 25 20.97 7.06 6.30
N GLN A 26 20.49 7.17 5.06
CA GLN A 26 20.77 6.17 4.03
C GLN A 26 22.27 6.10 3.70
N GLN A 27 22.78 4.88 3.59
CA GLN A 27 24.19 4.57 3.32
C GLN A 27 24.31 3.73 2.05
N GLY A 28 25.49 3.69 1.43
CA GLY A 28 25.77 2.82 0.28
C GLY A 28 25.05 3.17 -1.03
N CYS A 29 24.22 4.20 -1.07
CA CYS A 29 23.57 4.72 -2.28
C CYS A 29 24.38 5.88 -2.87
N ALA A 30 24.92 5.69 -4.08
CA ALA A 30 25.69 6.74 -4.78
C ALA A 30 24.82 7.74 -5.56
N LEU A 31 23.52 7.44 -5.73
CA LEU A 31 22.61 8.31 -6.46
C LEU A 31 22.18 9.51 -5.61
N PRO A 32 22.10 10.72 -6.19
CA PRO A 32 21.58 11.88 -5.49
C PRO A 32 20.10 11.68 -5.15
N LEU A 33 19.70 12.18 -3.98
CA LEU A 33 18.35 12.10 -3.45
C LEU A 33 17.66 13.46 -3.52
N ARG A 34 16.45 13.49 -4.07
CA ARG A 34 15.51 14.61 -3.94
C ARG A 34 14.30 14.14 -3.15
N VAL A 35 13.92 14.84 -2.10
CA VAL A 35 12.74 14.53 -1.31
C VAL A 35 11.60 15.45 -1.73
N VAL A 36 10.45 14.88 -2.06
CA VAL A 36 9.23 15.62 -2.38
C VAL A 36 8.19 15.31 -1.31
N VAL A 37 7.98 16.28 -0.42
CA VAL A 37 6.95 16.23 0.62
C VAL A 37 5.69 16.90 0.08
N VAL A 38 4.56 16.20 0.16
CA VAL A 38 3.25 16.76 -0.22
C VAL A 38 2.37 16.86 1.01
N ASP A 39 2.17 18.08 1.49
CA ASP A 39 1.26 18.40 2.60
C ASP A 39 -0.19 18.41 2.09
N ASP A 40 -0.94 17.38 2.47
CA ASP A 40 -2.32 17.11 2.02
C ASP A 40 -3.36 17.83 2.88
N ALA A 41 -3.12 19.11 3.17
CA ALA A 41 -3.86 19.94 4.12
C ALA A 41 -3.86 19.36 5.55
N SER A 42 -2.67 18.99 6.01
CA SER A 42 -2.42 18.43 7.33
C SER A 42 -2.74 19.42 8.47
N PRO A 43 -3.37 18.98 9.58
CA PRO A 43 -3.57 19.81 10.77
C PRO A 43 -2.25 20.33 11.37
N VAL A 44 -1.21 19.49 11.38
CA VAL A 44 0.17 19.93 11.63
C VAL A 44 0.77 20.34 10.30
N ARG A 45 1.35 21.54 10.17
CA ARG A 45 1.92 22.00 8.90
C ARG A 45 3.27 21.34 8.65
N ALA A 46 3.49 20.78 7.46
CA ALA A 46 4.75 20.14 7.11
C ALA A 46 5.94 21.10 7.26
N ARG A 47 5.73 22.37 6.87
CA ARG A 47 6.73 23.45 6.93
C ARG A 47 7.34 23.64 8.32
N ASP A 48 6.54 23.43 9.36
CA ASP A 48 6.99 23.60 10.74
C ASP A 48 7.94 22.48 11.16
N GLU A 49 7.77 21.28 10.60
CA GLU A 49 8.67 20.14 10.83
C GLU A 49 9.94 20.21 9.98
N LEU A 50 9.88 20.82 8.79
CA LEU A 50 11.04 20.97 7.89
C LEU A 50 12.17 21.80 8.50
N ALA A 51 11.88 22.71 9.44
CA ALA A 51 12.91 23.46 10.16
C ALA A 51 13.87 22.55 10.95
N SER A 52 13.40 21.37 11.34
CA SER A 52 14.19 20.34 12.04
C SER A 52 14.75 19.25 11.11
N ALA A 53 14.55 19.38 9.80
CA ALA A 53 15.02 18.40 8.84
C ALA A 53 16.56 18.32 8.84
N PRO A 54 17.12 17.11 8.62
CA PRO A 54 18.57 16.96 8.46
C PRO A 54 19.11 17.85 7.34
N ARG A 55 20.29 18.44 7.58
CA ARG A 55 21.00 19.20 6.54
C ARG A 55 21.45 18.27 5.41
N GLY A 56 21.50 18.78 4.18
CA GLY A 56 22.01 18.05 3.02
C GLY A 56 20.95 17.31 2.20
N LEU A 57 19.70 17.23 2.66
CA LEU A 57 18.58 16.78 1.82
C LEU A 57 18.04 17.94 0.97
N GLU A 58 17.92 17.71 -0.34
CA GLU A 58 17.16 18.59 -1.23
C GLU A 58 15.67 18.30 -1.03
N ILE A 59 14.95 19.16 -0.31
CA ILE A 59 13.53 18.97 0.02
C ILE A 59 12.68 19.97 -0.76
N GLN A 60 11.74 19.46 -1.56
CA GLN A 60 10.66 20.21 -2.17
C GLN A 60 9.37 19.98 -1.38
N LEU A 61 8.76 21.06 -0.89
CA LEU A 61 7.45 21.02 -0.26
C LEU A 61 6.37 21.46 -1.27
N ILE A 62 5.30 20.69 -1.39
CA ILE A 62 4.10 21.03 -2.15
C ILE A 62 2.92 21.00 -1.19
N GLU A 63 2.15 22.09 -1.12
CA GLU A 63 0.94 22.19 -0.30
C GLU A 63 -0.28 22.03 -1.22
N GLN A 64 -1.23 21.17 -0.86
CA GLN A 64 -2.45 20.92 -1.64
C GLN A 64 -3.70 20.82 -0.76
N ALA A 65 -4.88 20.90 -1.37
CA ALA A 65 -6.11 20.52 -0.71
C ALA A 65 -6.17 18.99 -0.49
N ASN A 66 -6.83 18.55 0.59
CA ASN A 66 -6.87 17.15 0.97
C ASN A 66 -7.46 16.24 -0.14
N ALA A 67 -6.62 15.41 -0.73
CA ALA A 67 -6.97 14.45 -1.77
C ALA A 67 -6.68 12.99 -1.37
N GLY A 68 -6.10 12.76 -0.19
CA GLY A 68 -5.68 11.45 0.29
C GLY A 68 -4.29 11.05 -0.20
N PRO A 69 -3.74 9.93 0.32
CA PRO A 69 -2.36 9.51 0.07
C PRO A 69 -2.06 9.29 -1.42
N GLY A 70 -2.90 8.57 -2.18
CA GLY A 70 -2.71 8.42 -3.61
C GLY A 70 -2.74 9.74 -4.39
N GLY A 71 -3.60 10.69 -3.98
CA GLY A 71 -3.64 12.03 -4.55
C GLY A 71 -2.34 12.81 -4.30
N ALA A 72 -1.85 12.81 -3.07
CA ALA A 72 -0.59 13.43 -2.69
C ALA A 72 0.61 12.80 -3.44
N ARG A 73 0.66 11.46 -3.55
CA ARG A 73 1.68 10.76 -4.35
C ARG A 73 1.61 11.14 -5.82
N ASN A 74 0.41 11.26 -6.40
CA ASN A 74 0.23 11.72 -7.79
C ASN A 74 0.71 13.15 -8.03
N THR A 75 0.44 14.06 -7.09
CA THR A 75 0.96 15.43 -7.13
C THR A 75 2.48 15.44 -7.12
N ALA A 76 3.11 14.63 -6.27
CA ALA A 76 4.56 14.48 -6.26
C ALA A 76 5.07 13.96 -7.61
N LEU A 77 4.48 12.89 -8.16
CA LEU A 77 4.85 12.31 -9.45
C LEU A 77 4.74 13.32 -10.61
N ALA A 78 3.74 14.19 -10.58
CA ALA A 78 3.53 15.23 -11.59
C ALA A 78 4.58 16.35 -11.52
N ALA A 79 5.17 16.59 -10.34
CA ALA A 79 6.21 17.58 -10.13
C ALA A 79 7.62 17.10 -10.52
N LEU A 80 7.81 15.80 -10.78
CA LEU A 80 9.13 15.23 -11.08
C LEU A 80 9.59 15.56 -12.51
N GLY A 81 10.79 16.13 -12.62
CA GLY A 81 11.48 16.39 -13.89
C GLY A 81 12.00 15.13 -14.57
N ALA A 82 12.52 15.27 -15.79
CA ALA A 82 13.10 14.15 -16.56
C ALA A 82 14.44 13.63 -15.99
N ASP A 83 15.04 14.37 -15.05
CA ASP A 83 16.27 14.03 -14.32
C ASP A 83 16.07 12.92 -13.26
N VAL A 84 14.81 12.56 -12.98
CA VAL A 84 14.46 11.52 -12.00
C VAL A 84 14.34 10.16 -12.68
N ASP A 85 15.32 9.29 -12.41
CA ASP A 85 15.37 7.90 -12.90
C ASP A 85 14.49 6.96 -12.09
N TYR A 86 14.46 7.16 -10.77
CA TYR A 86 13.81 6.29 -9.81
C TYR A 86 12.91 7.06 -8.85
N VAL A 87 11.82 6.43 -8.44
CA VAL A 87 10.91 6.97 -7.42
C VAL A 87 10.84 5.99 -6.27
N ALA A 88 11.07 6.48 -5.06
CA ALA A 88 10.93 5.76 -3.80
C ALA A 88 9.74 6.32 -3.02
N TYR A 89 8.99 5.46 -2.33
CA TYR A 89 7.88 5.88 -1.49
C TYR A 89 8.21 5.67 -0.01
N LEU A 90 7.93 6.69 0.81
CA LEU A 90 8.02 6.61 2.26
C LEU A 90 6.83 7.33 2.87
N ASP A 91 5.92 6.61 3.51
CA ASP A 91 4.83 7.25 4.25
C ASP A 91 5.40 8.01 5.45
N SER A 92 4.81 9.18 5.76
CA SER A 92 5.40 10.13 6.71
C SER A 92 5.58 9.60 8.14
N ASP A 93 4.85 8.55 8.53
CA ASP A 93 4.97 7.89 9.82
C ASP A 93 5.92 6.71 9.85
N ASP A 94 6.49 6.32 8.71
CA ASP A 94 7.40 5.19 8.60
C ASP A 94 8.87 5.62 8.61
N GLU A 95 9.75 4.65 8.84
CA GLU A 95 11.20 4.84 8.83
C GLU A 95 11.89 3.72 8.07
N TRP A 96 12.88 4.09 7.26
CA TRP A 96 13.76 3.13 6.60
C TRP A 96 14.92 2.70 7.48
N SER A 97 15.38 1.46 7.26
CA SER A 97 16.72 1.03 7.63
C SER A 97 17.78 1.77 6.81
N VAL A 98 19.02 1.86 7.31
CA VAL A 98 20.10 2.62 6.67
C VAL A 98 20.52 2.07 5.30
N ASP A 99 20.22 0.80 5.01
CA ASP A 99 20.67 0.09 3.80
C ASP A 99 19.61 0.01 2.70
N HIS A 100 18.40 0.54 2.95
CA HIS A 100 17.25 0.37 2.07
C HIS A 100 17.52 0.81 0.63
N LEU A 101 18.03 2.04 0.45
CA LEU A 101 18.32 2.58 -0.88
C LEU A 101 19.53 1.92 -1.55
N ALA A 102 20.50 1.39 -0.79
CA ALA A 102 21.63 0.65 -1.35
C ALA A 102 21.15 -0.66 -2.00
N ASN A 103 20.30 -1.42 -1.31
CA ASN A 103 19.72 -2.65 -1.84
C ASN A 103 18.79 -2.37 -3.03
N ALA A 104 18.00 -1.29 -2.96
CA ALA A 104 17.17 -0.85 -4.08
C ALA A 104 18.01 -0.52 -5.33
N CYS A 105 19.05 0.30 -5.19
CA CYS A 105 19.97 0.64 -6.29
C CYS A 105 20.62 -0.61 -6.87
N CYS A 106 21.11 -1.50 -6.01
CA CYS A 106 21.74 -2.77 -6.39
C CYS A 106 20.83 -3.60 -7.30
N ALA A 107 19.54 -3.71 -6.94
CA ALA A 107 18.54 -4.41 -7.73
C ALA A 107 18.25 -3.68 -9.05
N LEU A 108 17.99 -2.38 -9.00
CA LEU A 108 17.58 -1.60 -10.18
C LEU A 108 18.70 -1.55 -11.23
N GLU A 109 19.97 -1.44 -10.82
CA GLU A 109 21.15 -1.50 -11.70
C GLU A 109 21.32 -2.86 -12.40
N ARG A 110 20.82 -3.94 -11.80
CA ARG A 110 20.77 -5.29 -12.41
C ARG A 110 19.63 -5.46 -13.43
N GLY A 111 18.96 -4.36 -13.78
CA GLY A 111 17.90 -4.36 -14.78
C GLY A 111 16.53 -4.80 -14.26
N PHE A 112 16.33 -4.80 -12.93
CA PHE A 112 14.99 -4.86 -12.37
C PHE A 112 14.31 -3.48 -12.47
N ASP A 113 12.99 -3.49 -12.51
CA ASP A 113 12.16 -2.29 -12.63
C ASP A 113 11.58 -1.85 -11.30
N VAL A 114 11.34 -2.78 -10.39
CA VAL A 114 10.71 -2.53 -9.10
C VAL A 114 11.45 -3.30 -8.02
N TYR A 115 11.73 -2.61 -6.93
CA TYR A 115 12.28 -3.14 -5.69
C TYR A 115 11.26 -2.96 -4.57
N PHE A 116 11.13 -3.95 -3.68
CA PHE A 116 10.40 -3.84 -2.42
C PHE A 116 11.12 -4.65 -1.32
N ALA A 117 10.72 -4.49 -0.06
CA ALA A 117 11.39 -5.18 1.04
C ALA A 117 10.42 -5.61 2.14
N ASN A 118 10.91 -6.43 3.06
CA ASN A 118 10.16 -6.79 4.25
C ASN A 118 10.02 -5.57 5.17
N HIS A 119 8.98 -5.57 6.00
CA HIS A 119 8.71 -4.47 6.93
C HIS A 119 8.12 -4.97 8.23
N LEU A 120 8.27 -4.18 9.29
CA LEU A 120 7.65 -4.43 10.58
C LEU A 120 6.50 -3.46 10.81
N GLN A 121 5.29 -3.98 11.03
CA GLN A 121 4.13 -3.16 11.35
C GLN A 121 4.19 -2.66 12.79
N LEU A 122 3.57 -1.51 13.07
CA LEU A 122 3.52 -0.95 14.42
C LEU A 122 2.93 -1.96 15.40
N GLY A 123 3.69 -2.30 16.44
CA GLY A 123 3.27 -3.25 17.47
C GLY A 123 3.38 -4.73 17.08
N ALA A 124 3.84 -5.06 15.88
CA ALA A 124 4.11 -6.43 15.49
C ALA A 124 5.49 -6.89 15.99
N GLU A 125 5.57 -8.12 16.51
CA GLU A 125 6.84 -8.79 16.85
C GLU A 125 7.42 -9.55 15.64
N VAL A 126 6.56 -9.92 14.70
CA VAL A 126 6.88 -10.68 13.50
C VAL A 126 6.73 -9.80 12.26
N ALA A 127 7.74 -9.82 11.39
CA ALA A 127 7.74 -9.06 10.16
C ALA A 127 6.71 -9.57 9.14
N ALA A 128 6.42 -8.73 8.16
CA ALA A 128 5.25 -8.90 7.30
C ALA A 128 5.32 -10.14 6.41
N PHE A 129 6.49 -10.49 5.89
CA PHE A 129 6.65 -11.66 5.03
C PHE A 129 6.41 -12.96 5.80
N GLU A 130 6.94 -13.06 7.01
CA GLU A 130 6.81 -14.22 7.90
C GLU A 130 5.37 -14.36 8.40
N ARG A 131 4.75 -13.25 8.81
CA ARG A 131 3.34 -13.24 9.22
C ARG A 131 2.42 -13.61 8.06
N GLY A 132 2.73 -13.14 6.85
CA GLY A 132 1.96 -13.44 5.65
C GLY A 132 2.11 -14.88 5.19
N GLY A 133 3.32 -15.45 5.32
CA GLY A 133 3.62 -16.81 4.86
C GLY A 133 3.39 -17.02 3.36
N ARG A 134 3.52 -15.95 2.56
CA ARG A 134 3.15 -15.93 1.13
C ARG A 134 4.34 -16.05 0.17
N LEU A 135 5.57 -16.02 0.67
CA LEU A 135 6.78 -16.14 -0.13
C LEU A 135 7.45 -17.49 0.11
N ASP A 136 7.66 -18.24 -0.97
CA ASP A 136 8.49 -19.45 -0.97
C ASP A 136 9.86 -19.08 -1.56
N LEU A 137 10.84 -18.87 -0.68
CA LEU A 137 12.18 -18.42 -1.09
C LEU A 137 12.88 -19.39 -2.04
N ALA A 138 12.49 -20.67 -2.09
CA ALA A 138 13.05 -21.62 -3.06
C ALA A 138 12.69 -21.25 -4.51
N ARG A 139 11.62 -20.46 -4.73
CA ARG A 139 11.18 -19.97 -6.03
C ARG A 139 11.82 -18.65 -6.45
N HIS A 140 12.61 -18.03 -5.57
CA HIS A 140 13.15 -16.68 -5.76
C HIS A 140 14.68 -16.69 -5.69
N PRO A 141 15.38 -16.71 -6.86
CA PRO A 141 16.83 -16.79 -6.90
C PRO A 141 17.50 -15.67 -6.09
N ALA A 142 18.46 -16.04 -5.25
CA ALA A 142 19.25 -15.08 -4.49
C ALA A 142 20.12 -14.24 -5.43
N LEU A 143 20.30 -12.97 -5.09
CA LEU A 143 21.15 -12.00 -5.76
C LEU A 143 22.21 -11.51 -4.78
N GLU A 144 23.43 -11.31 -5.26
CA GLU A 144 24.46 -10.65 -4.46
C GLU A 144 24.07 -9.19 -4.22
N ALA A 145 24.10 -8.77 -2.96
CA ALA A 145 23.74 -7.43 -2.50
C ALA A 145 24.74 -6.90 -1.46
N PRO A 146 24.85 -5.58 -1.30
CA PRO A 146 25.81 -4.96 -0.40
C PRO A 146 25.49 -5.16 1.09
N ALA A 147 24.20 -5.25 1.47
CA ALA A 147 23.82 -5.20 2.88
C ALA A 147 22.60 -6.06 3.27
N GLY A 148 21.97 -6.78 2.33
CA GLY A 148 20.77 -7.58 2.63
C GLY A 148 20.56 -8.80 1.73
N PRO A 149 19.75 -9.78 2.19
CA PRO A 149 19.33 -10.93 1.40
C PRO A 149 18.40 -10.48 0.27
N LEU A 150 18.99 -10.17 -0.88
CA LEU A 150 18.29 -9.73 -2.09
C LEU A 150 17.90 -10.94 -2.95
N HIS A 151 16.71 -10.90 -3.53
CA HIS A 151 16.18 -11.96 -4.39
C HIS A 151 15.56 -11.38 -5.65
N ALA A 152 15.72 -12.09 -6.77
CA ALA A 152 14.90 -11.89 -7.95
C ALA A 152 13.52 -12.52 -7.69
N PHE A 153 12.45 -11.77 -7.91
CA PHE A 153 11.11 -12.35 -7.78
C PHE A 153 10.86 -13.31 -8.96
N GLY A 154 10.97 -14.61 -8.70
CA GLY A 154 10.50 -15.66 -9.60
C GLY A 154 8.97 -15.87 -9.52
N GLY A 155 8.33 -16.04 -10.68
CA GLY A 155 6.88 -16.23 -10.80
C GLY A 155 6.16 -15.03 -11.40
N ASP A 156 4.83 -15.04 -11.33
CA ASP A 156 3.97 -13.96 -11.82
C ASP A 156 3.56 -13.04 -10.66
N MET A 157 3.99 -11.77 -10.72
CA MET A 157 3.67 -10.78 -9.69
C MET A 157 2.19 -10.38 -9.69
N VAL A 158 1.50 -10.47 -10.84
CA VAL A 158 0.04 -10.27 -10.89
C VAL A 158 -0.64 -11.33 -10.04
N GLU A 159 -0.27 -12.60 -10.21
CA GLU A 159 -0.81 -13.69 -9.39
C GLU A 159 -0.51 -13.51 -7.90
N GLN A 160 0.73 -13.11 -7.57
CA GLN A 160 1.10 -12.82 -6.19
C GLN A 160 0.20 -11.75 -5.57
N ILE A 161 -0.01 -10.61 -6.23
CA ILE A 161 -0.84 -9.53 -5.70
C ILE A 161 -2.31 -9.96 -5.58
N VAL A 162 -2.83 -10.69 -6.57
CA VAL A 162 -4.22 -11.19 -6.62
C VAL A 162 -4.51 -12.15 -5.45
N CYS A 163 -3.62 -13.10 -5.20
CA CYS A 163 -3.77 -14.11 -4.16
C CYS A 163 -3.38 -13.61 -2.76
N GLY A 164 -2.46 -12.65 -2.70
CA GLY A 164 -2.04 -12.03 -1.44
C GLY A 164 -0.83 -11.13 -1.63
N ASN A 165 -1.06 -9.82 -1.64
CA ASN A 165 0.00 -8.84 -1.77
C ASN A 165 1.05 -8.95 -0.64
N VAL A 166 2.31 -8.86 -1.03
CA VAL A 166 3.48 -8.83 -0.13
C VAL A 166 4.17 -7.46 -0.13
N ILE A 167 3.80 -6.57 -1.05
CA ILE A 167 4.48 -5.29 -1.25
C ILE A 167 3.98 -4.26 -0.21
N GLY A 168 4.89 -3.77 0.63
CA GLY A 168 4.62 -2.61 1.49
C GLY A 168 5.00 -1.32 0.77
N THR A 169 4.07 -0.37 0.63
CA THR A 169 4.27 0.87 -0.15
C THR A 169 5.52 1.64 0.28
N SER A 170 5.75 1.81 1.58
CA SER A 170 6.96 2.45 2.13
C SER A 170 8.25 1.68 1.89
N THR A 171 8.24 0.55 1.19
CA THR A 171 9.47 -0.18 0.81
C THR A 171 9.75 -0.11 -0.68
N VAL A 172 8.88 0.52 -1.46
CA VAL A 172 8.96 0.46 -2.91
C VAL A 172 9.91 1.50 -3.46
N VAL A 173 10.83 1.06 -4.32
CA VAL A 173 11.59 1.91 -5.24
C VAL A 173 11.42 1.36 -6.65
N TYR A 174 11.00 2.20 -7.60
CA TYR A 174 10.80 1.76 -8.98
C TYR A 174 11.46 2.67 -10.02
N ARG A 175 11.79 2.08 -11.17
CA ARG A 175 12.30 2.74 -12.37
C ARG A 175 11.18 3.52 -13.05
N ARG A 176 11.33 4.84 -13.07
CA ARG A 176 10.35 5.77 -13.66
C ARG A 176 10.40 5.81 -15.18
N ALA A 177 11.58 5.56 -15.78
CA ALA A 177 11.75 5.55 -17.23
C ALA A 177 10.74 4.59 -17.91
N GLY A 178 10.05 5.08 -18.95
CA GLY A 178 8.97 4.36 -19.64
C GLY A 178 7.64 4.29 -18.87
N ARG A 179 7.57 4.86 -17.65
CA ARG A 179 6.43 4.75 -16.73
C ARG A 179 6.00 6.10 -16.15
N ALA A 180 6.39 7.21 -16.78
CA ALA A 180 6.10 8.57 -16.30
C ALA A 180 4.59 8.90 -16.26
N GLY A 181 3.75 8.16 -16.98
CA GLY A 181 2.28 8.29 -16.97
C GLY A 181 1.58 7.52 -15.87
N GLN A 182 2.28 6.63 -15.15
CA GLN A 182 1.73 5.78 -14.09
C GLN A 182 1.21 6.63 -12.92
N ARG A 183 -0.02 6.36 -12.43
CA ARG A 183 -0.67 7.12 -11.36
C ARG A 183 -1.44 6.20 -10.40
N PHE A 184 -1.57 6.61 -9.15
CA PHE A 184 -2.47 5.97 -8.19
C PHE A 184 -3.92 6.29 -8.57
N ARG A 185 -4.79 5.28 -8.56
CA ARG A 185 -6.23 5.46 -8.84
C ARG A 185 -6.94 6.00 -7.59
N THR A 186 -7.13 7.31 -7.53
CA THR A 186 -7.60 8.02 -6.33
C THR A 186 -9.05 7.70 -5.97
N GLU A 187 -9.82 7.12 -6.88
CA GLU A 187 -11.16 6.58 -6.62
C GLU A 187 -11.15 5.33 -5.73
N TYR A 188 -9.98 4.76 -5.42
CA TYR A 188 -9.74 3.63 -4.50
C TYR A 188 -9.06 4.04 -3.17
N ARG A 189 -9.26 5.30 -2.75
CA ARG A 189 -8.61 5.95 -1.59
C ARG A 189 -8.56 5.14 -0.28
N ARG A 190 -9.51 4.24 -0.03
CA ARG A 190 -9.65 3.49 1.23
C ARG A 190 -9.28 2.01 1.14
N ALA A 191 -9.03 1.49 -0.06
CA ALA A 191 -8.53 0.13 -0.30
C ALA A 191 -8.08 -0.01 -1.75
N GLY A 192 -6.83 -0.43 -1.97
CA GLY A 192 -6.36 -0.95 -3.25
C GLY A 192 -5.75 0.06 -4.22
N GLU A 193 -5.64 1.35 -3.88
CA GLU A 193 -4.98 2.35 -4.75
C GLU A 193 -3.52 1.97 -5.07
N ASP A 194 -2.81 1.44 -4.08
CA ASP A 194 -1.43 0.97 -4.17
C ASP A 194 -1.36 -0.37 -4.91
N TYR A 195 -2.27 -1.29 -4.60
CA TYR A 195 -2.28 -2.62 -5.22
C TYR A 195 -2.55 -2.52 -6.72
N LEU A 196 -3.45 -1.62 -7.15
CA LEU A 196 -3.70 -1.37 -8.56
C LEU A 196 -2.49 -0.74 -9.25
N PHE A 197 -1.76 0.15 -8.58
CA PHE A 197 -0.51 0.69 -9.10
C PHE A 197 0.54 -0.44 -9.32
N TRP A 198 0.70 -1.34 -8.36
CA TRP A 198 1.64 -2.47 -8.48
C TRP A 198 1.20 -3.47 -9.56
N LEU A 199 -0.11 -3.71 -9.69
CA LEU A 199 -0.69 -4.57 -10.73
C LEU A 199 -0.46 -4.00 -12.13
N GLU A 200 -0.58 -2.69 -12.32
CA GLU A 200 -0.30 -2.01 -13.60
C GLU A 200 1.19 -2.10 -13.97
N LEU A 201 2.08 -1.98 -12.98
CA LEU A 201 3.51 -2.23 -13.21
C LEU A 201 3.77 -3.68 -13.62
N ALA A 202 3.19 -4.63 -12.88
CA ALA A 202 3.37 -6.07 -13.14
C ALA A 202 2.79 -6.49 -14.50
N SER A 203 1.58 -6.07 -14.84
CA SER A 203 0.95 -6.37 -16.14
C SER A 203 1.65 -5.66 -17.30
N GLY A 204 2.31 -4.53 -17.05
CA GLY A 204 3.22 -3.86 -17.97
C GLY A 204 4.58 -4.55 -18.15
N GLY A 205 4.79 -5.74 -17.57
CA GLY A 205 6.01 -6.54 -17.72
C GLY A 205 7.17 -6.10 -16.83
N ALA A 206 6.93 -5.32 -15.79
CA ALA A 206 7.98 -4.92 -14.85
C ALA A 206 8.61 -6.14 -14.16
N ARG A 207 9.94 -6.14 -14.06
CA ARG A 207 10.68 -7.15 -13.31
C ARG A 207 10.85 -6.72 -11.86
N PHE A 208 10.51 -7.60 -10.93
CA PHE A 208 10.56 -7.33 -9.49
C PHE A 208 11.76 -8.01 -8.83
N ALA A 209 12.36 -7.30 -7.87
CA ALA A 209 13.31 -7.84 -6.92
C ALA A 209 12.88 -7.45 -5.50
N PHE A 210 13.32 -8.21 -4.50
CA PHE A 210 12.98 -7.90 -3.12
C PHE A 210 14.04 -8.31 -2.12
N SER A 211 14.06 -7.64 -0.98
CA SER A 211 14.87 -8.01 0.18
C SER A 211 14.02 -8.64 1.27
N THR A 212 14.50 -9.73 1.88
CA THR A 212 13.83 -10.33 3.04
C THR A 212 14.20 -9.63 4.36
N ALA A 213 15.17 -8.71 4.35
CA ALA A 213 15.48 -7.89 5.52
C ALA A 213 14.36 -6.89 5.83
N ILE A 214 14.20 -6.58 7.11
CA ILE A 214 13.25 -5.57 7.59
C ILE A 214 13.85 -4.19 7.28
N GLU A 215 13.44 -3.62 6.15
CA GLU A 215 13.98 -2.35 5.67
C GLU A 215 13.07 -1.15 5.90
N ALA A 216 11.82 -1.39 6.32
CA ALA A 216 10.93 -0.35 6.82
C ALA A 216 10.29 -0.76 8.15
N ARG A 217 10.12 0.21 9.04
CA ARG A 217 9.36 0.07 10.29
C ARG A 217 8.23 1.06 10.28
N TYR A 218 7.00 0.55 10.43
CA TYR A 218 5.83 1.40 10.42
C TYR A 218 5.65 2.05 11.78
N GLY A 219 5.58 3.37 11.78
CA GLY A 219 5.46 4.14 13.01
C GLY A 219 4.02 4.49 13.34
N ARG A 220 3.88 5.32 14.38
CA ARG A 220 2.58 5.86 14.79
C ARG A 220 2.29 7.12 13.97
N GLY A 221 1.15 7.14 13.31
CA GLY A 221 0.61 8.27 12.56
C GLY A 221 -0.87 8.11 12.23
N VAL A 222 -1.40 9.03 11.43
CA VAL A 222 -2.78 8.94 10.91
C VAL A 222 -2.83 7.86 9.83
N ASN A 223 -3.33 6.67 10.20
CA ASN A 223 -3.52 5.57 9.29
C ASN A 223 -5.01 5.38 8.98
N ILE A 224 -5.38 5.47 7.70
CA ILE A 224 -6.79 5.32 7.24
C ILE A 224 -7.24 3.84 7.32
N PHE A 225 -6.30 2.91 7.35
CA PHE A 225 -6.53 1.47 7.26
C PHE A 225 -6.45 0.73 8.60
N ALA A 226 -5.66 1.25 9.55
CA ALA A 226 -5.47 0.62 10.86
C ALA A 226 -6.60 0.99 11.84
N GLY A 227 -7.14 -0.01 12.55
CA GLY A 227 -8.08 0.20 13.65
C GLY A 227 -9.57 0.26 13.27
N VAL A 228 -9.95 -0.26 12.11
CA VAL A 228 -11.38 -0.39 11.76
C VAL A 228 -12.00 -1.56 12.54
N GLU A 229 -12.79 -1.23 13.55
CA GLU A 229 -13.48 -2.20 14.39
C GLU A 229 -14.56 -2.96 13.62
N TRP A 230 -14.60 -4.28 13.80
CA TRP A 230 -15.64 -5.13 13.21
C TRP A 230 -17.03 -4.67 13.67
N GLY A 231 -17.98 -4.64 12.73
CA GLY A 231 -19.35 -4.20 13.02
C GLY A 231 -19.55 -2.69 13.07
N SER A 232 -18.52 -1.87 12.83
CA SER A 232 -18.66 -0.41 12.68
C SER A 232 -19.13 -0.01 11.27
N PRO A 233 -19.68 1.20 11.08
CA PRO A 233 -19.93 1.75 9.74
C PRO A 233 -18.65 1.81 8.88
N ALA A 234 -17.50 2.12 9.50
CA ALA A 234 -16.21 2.15 8.81
C ALA A 234 -15.79 0.77 8.27
N PHE A 235 -16.13 -0.32 8.98
CA PHE A 235 -15.92 -1.69 8.52
C PHE A 235 -16.75 -2.01 7.26
N LEU A 236 -18.00 -1.57 7.22
CA LEU A 236 -18.84 -1.74 6.03
C LEU A 236 -18.29 -0.98 4.82
N GLU A 237 -17.79 0.24 5.04
CA GLU A 237 -17.19 1.01 3.96
C GLU A 237 -15.89 0.36 3.45
N ARG A 238 -15.01 -0.09 4.35
CA ARG A 238 -13.77 -0.79 4.00
C ARG A 238 -14.04 -2.05 3.19
N THR A 239 -15.00 -2.88 3.61
CA THR A 239 -15.33 -4.14 2.92
C THR A 239 -15.93 -3.89 1.53
N VAL A 240 -16.72 -2.83 1.34
CA VAL A 240 -17.19 -2.41 0.00
C VAL A 240 -16.04 -1.97 -0.88
N ASP A 241 -15.11 -1.18 -0.35
CA ASP A 241 -13.96 -0.68 -1.11
C ASP A 241 -13.01 -1.84 -1.49
N GLU A 242 -12.80 -2.82 -0.59
CA GLU A 242 -12.03 -4.03 -0.89
C GLU A 242 -12.74 -4.93 -1.94
N LEU A 243 -14.07 -5.08 -1.86
CA LEU A 243 -14.86 -5.77 -2.88
C LEU A 243 -14.70 -5.10 -4.25
N ARG A 244 -14.77 -3.76 -4.30
CA ARG A 244 -14.61 -2.99 -5.53
C ARG A 244 -13.24 -3.26 -6.15
N TYR A 245 -12.18 -3.08 -5.37
CA TYR A 245 -10.81 -3.35 -5.79
C TYR A 245 -10.65 -4.78 -6.34
N ARG A 246 -11.04 -5.83 -5.60
CA ARG A 246 -10.85 -7.21 -6.04
C ARG A 246 -11.63 -7.55 -7.31
N ARG A 247 -12.84 -6.99 -7.46
CA ARG A 247 -13.64 -7.15 -8.69
C ARG A 247 -12.98 -6.46 -9.88
N THR A 248 -12.47 -5.24 -9.69
CA THR A 248 -11.70 -4.52 -10.71
C THR A 248 -10.46 -5.31 -11.11
N THR A 249 -9.73 -5.86 -10.14
CA THR A 249 -8.55 -6.69 -10.42
C THR A 249 -8.88 -7.86 -11.35
N LEU A 250 -9.95 -8.61 -11.08
CA LEU A 250 -10.39 -9.72 -11.93
C LEU A 250 -10.92 -9.30 -13.30
N ALA A 251 -11.39 -8.07 -13.43
CA ALA A 251 -11.95 -7.55 -14.68
C ALA A 251 -10.85 -7.02 -15.62
N GLU A 252 -9.80 -6.41 -15.05
CA GLU A 252 -8.81 -5.66 -15.82
C GLU A 252 -7.47 -6.38 -15.98
N PHE A 253 -7.13 -7.31 -15.09
CA PHE A 253 -5.81 -7.97 -15.09
C PHE A 253 -5.93 -9.45 -15.42
N ALA A 254 -5.13 -9.89 -16.38
CA ALA A 254 -5.02 -11.30 -16.72
C ALA A 254 -4.39 -12.07 -15.55
N CYS A 255 -5.02 -13.19 -15.17
CA CYS A 255 -4.53 -14.07 -14.13
C CYS A 255 -4.85 -15.53 -14.51
N SER A 256 -4.10 -16.49 -13.97
CA SER A 256 -4.43 -17.90 -14.19
C SER A 256 -5.79 -18.26 -13.60
N ALA A 257 -6.35 -19.38 -14.08
CA ALA A 257 -7.59 -19.93 -13.54
C ALA A 257 -7.52 -20.19 -12.02
N ALA A 258 -6.35 -20.58 -11.51
CA ALA A 258 -6.14 -20.81 -10.08
C ALA A 258 -6.20 -19.50 -9.28
N ALA A 259 -5.45 -18.48 -9.71
CA ALA A 259 -5.47 -17.17 -9.06
C ALA A 259 -6.87 -16.51 -9.14
N ALA A 260 -7.54 -16.63 -10.28
CA ALA A 260 -8.90 -16.17 -10.46
C ALA A 260 -9.89 -16.86 -9.51
N ALA A 261 -9.73 -18.17 -9.29
CA ALA A 261 -10.56 -18.93 -8.35
C ALA A 261 -10.34 -18.48 -6.89
N GLU A 262 -9.09 -18.28 -6.47
CA GLU A 262 -8.75 -17.78 -5.12
C GLU A 262 -9.33 -16.37 -4.88
N ALA A 263 -9.18 -15.47 -5.85
CA ALA A 263 -9.74 -14.12 -5.76
C ALA A 263 -11.28 -14.12 -5.70
N ARG A 264 -11.96 -14.98 -6.48
CA ARG A 264 -13.41 -15.16 -6.38
C ARG A 264 -13.82 -15.71 -5.01
N ALA A 265 -13.07 -16.65 -4.45
CA ALA A 265 -13.30 -17.14 -3.10
C ALA A 265 -13.10 -16.04 -2.04
N ALA A 266 -12.10 -15.17 -2.21
CA ALA A 266 -11.91 -14.00 -1.34
C ALA A 266 -13.08 -13.02 -1.42
N ILE A 267 -13.62 -12.75 -2.62
CA ILE A 267 -14.83 -11.96 -2.81
C ILE A 267 -16.02 -12.57 -2.05
N GLU A 268 -16.25 -13.88 -2.14
CA GLU A 268 -17.33 -14.53 -1.40
C GLU A 268 -17.14 -14.46 0.13
N ARG A 269 -15.90 -14.54 0.63
CA ARG A 269 -15.61 -14.32 2.05
C ARG A 269 -15.91 -12.89 2.49
N LEU A 270 -15.52 -11.89 1.68
CA LEU A 270 -15.81 -10.48 1.94
C LEU A 270 -17.32 -10.19 1.93
N ARG A 271 -18.09 -10.80 1.03
CA ARG A 271 -19.56 -10.71 1.02
C ARG A 271 -20.16 -11.21 2.33
N LEU A 272 -19.70 -12.35 2.82
CA LEU A 272 -20.16 -12.91 4.09
C LEU A 272 -19.78 -12.02 5.28
N ALA A 273 -18.54 -11.52 5.30
CA ALA A 273 -18.07 -10.60 6.34
C ALA A 273 -18.86 -9.28 6.36
N HIS A 274 -19.13 -8.70 5.18
CA HIS A 274 -19.95 -7.51 5.04
C HIS A 274 -21.38 -7.75 5.54
N ALA A 275 -22.00 -8.87 5.18
CA ALA A 275 -23.35 -9.21 5.65
C ALA A 275 -23.40 -9.37 7.19
N GLY A 276 -22.39 -10.00 7.79
CA GLY A 276 -22.26 -10.09 9.25
C GLY A 276 -22.10 -8.72 9.92
N GLY A 277 -21.23 -7.87 9.38
CA GLY A 277 -21.08 -6.49 9.86
C GLY A 277 -22.38 -5.69 9.70
N LEU A 278 -23.12 -5.90 8.62
CA LEU A 278 -24.38 -5.18 8.36
C LEU A 278 -25.46 -5.58 9.37
N LEU A 279 -25.55 -6.87 9.72
CA LEU A 279 -26.43 -7.32 10.81
C LEU A 279 -26.09 -6.65 12.14
N HIS A 280 -24.79 -6.51 12.42
CA HIS A 280 -24.33 -5.84 13.63
C HIS A 280 -24.72 -4.36 13.62
N VAL A 281 -24.43 -3.63 12.54
CA VAL A 281 -24.80 -2.21 12.39
C VAL A 281 -26.32 -2.01 12.45
N LEU A 282 -27.12 -2.86 11.81
CA LEU A 282 -28.58 -2.77 11.86
C LEU A 282 -29.13 -2.92 13.29
N ARG A 283 -28.44 -3.67 14.16
CA ARG A 283 -28.83 -3.87 15.55
C ARG A 283 -28.39 -2.74 16.49
N HIS A 284 -27.24 -2.12 16.24
CA HIS A 284 -26.62 -1.17 17.17
C HIS A 284 -26.60 0.28 16.66
N GLU A 285 -26.52 0.50 15.35
CA GLU A 285 -26.46 1.81 14.70
C GLU A 285 -27.27 1.86 13.38
N PRO A 286 -28.60 1.62 13.41
CA PRO A 286 -29.41 1.43 12.20
C PRO A 286 -29.39 2.63 11.23
N GLY A 287 -29.13 3.85 11.72
CA GLY A 287 -29.04 5.06 10.88
C GLY A 287 -27.89 5.04 9.86
N ALA A 288 -26.85 4.23 10.07
CA ALA A 288 -25.72 4.12 9.14
C ALA A 288 -25.95 3.10 8.01
N ALA A 289 -26.91 2.18 8.17
CA ALA A 289 -27.12 1.05 7.25
C ALA A 289 -27.58 1.45 5.84
N PRO A 290 -28.49 2.44 5.62
CA PRO A 290 -28.94 2.79 4.27
C PRO A 290 -27.80 3.24 3.36
N ARG A 291 -26.86 4.04 3.88
CA ARG A 291 -25.70 4.52 3.12
C ARG A 291 -24.77 3.38 2.73
N ALA A 292 -24.52 2.45 3.65
CA ALA A 292 -23.70 1.28 3.40
C ALA A 292 -24.32 0.36 2.32
N LEU A 293 -25.63 0.11 2.41
CA LEU A 293 -26.39 -0.68 1.43
C LEU A 293 -26.41 -0.04 0.04
N CYS A 294 -26.64 1.28 -0.04
CA CYS A 294 -26.60 2.00 -1.32
C CYS A 294 -25.22 1.89 -1.98
N ARG A 295 -24.12 2.08 -1.23
CA ARG A 295 -22.76 1.90 -1.78
C ARG A 295 -22.51 0.46 -2.22
N TYR A 296 -22.93 -0.52 -1.42
CA TYR A 296 -22.78 -1.93 -1.73
C TYR A 296 -23.47 -2.30 -3.05
N LEU A 297 -24.71 -1.83 -3.27
CA LEU A 297 -25.46 -2.09 -4.51
C LEU A 297 -24.71 -1.65 -5.78
N HIS A 298 -24.03 -0.50 -5.72
CA HIS A 298 -23.27 0.01 -6.86
C HIS A 298 -22.02 -0.81 -7.17
N VAL A 299 -21.41 -1.43 -6.16
CA VAL A 299 -20.17 -2.21 -6.30
C VAL A 299 -20.45 -3.67 -6.62
N ASP A 300 -21.45 -4.26 -5.98
CA ASP A 300 -21.72 -5.70 -6.05
C ASP A 300 -23.21 -6.06 -6.06
N PRO A 301 -23.93 -5.77 -7.16
CA PRO A 301 -25.37 -6.03 -7.26
C PRO A 301 -25.71 -7.52 -7.12
N LEU A 302 -24.83 -8.42 -7.56
CA LEU A 302 -24.98 -9.87 -7.37
C LEU A 302 -24.90 -10.28 -5.91
N GLY A 303 -24.06 -9.62 -5.11
CA GLY A 303 -23.98 -9.85 -3.67
C GLY A 303 -25.28 -9.47 -2.98
N LEU A 304 -25.97 -8.43 -3.46
CA LEU A 304 -27.25 -8.00 -2.88
C LEU A 304 -28.36 -9.03 -3.11
N LEU A 305 -28.40 -9.66 -4.29
CA LEU A 305 -29.33 -10.76 -4.57
C LEU A 305 -29.10 -11.95 -3.63
N LYS A 306 -27.84 -12.20 -3.26
CA LYS A 306 -27.45 -13.24 -2.29
C LYS A 306 -27.62 -12.80 -0.83
N MET A 307 -27.91 -11.53 -0.55
CA MET A 307 -27.87 -10.95 0.79
C MET A 307 -28.76 -11.69 1.80
N PRO A 308 -30.02 -12.07 1.50
CA PRO A 308 -30.85 -12.81 2.45
C PRO A 308 -30.18 -14.10 2.94
N TRP A 309 -29.55 -14.85 2.03
CA TRP A 309 -28.82 -16.07 2.38
C TRP A 309 -27.53 -15.78 3.14
N LEU A 310 -26.79 -14.74 2.74
CA LEU A 310 -25.57 -14.31 3.42
C LEU A 310 -25.84 -13.87 4.87
N LEU A 311 -26.96 -13.17 5.11
CA LEU A 311 -27.39 -12.75 6.45
C LEU A 311 -27.74 -13.96 7.32
N VAL A 312 -28.50 -14.93 6.80
CA VAL A 312 -28.81 -16.18 7.51
C VAL A 312 -27.52 -16.92 7.86
N ARG A 313 -26.61 -17.07 6.88
CA ARG A 313 -25.34 -17.77 7.08
C ARG A 313 -24.46 -17.06 8.11
N ALA A 314 -24.35 -15.74 8.05
CA ALA A 314 -23.60 -14.93 9.01
C ALA A 314 -24.17 -15.03 10.44
N GLY A 315 -25.50 -15.07 10.56
CA GLY A 315 -26.21 -15.27 11.83
C GLY A 315 -25.98 -16.65 12.43
N LEU A 316 -25.96 -17.70 11.60
CA LEU A 316 -25.70 -19.09 12.01
C LEU A 316 -24.24 -19.35 12.34
N SER A 317 -23.30 -18.71 11.63
CA SER A 317 -21.86 -18.88 11.86
C SER A 317 -21.34 -18.09 13.07
N GLY A 318 -22.21 -17.36 13.78
CA GLY A 318 -21.83 -16.50 14.91
C GLY A 318 -20.71 -15.54 14.55
N ALA A 319 -20.73 -14.98 13.32
CA ALA A 319 -19.56 -14.39 12.66
C ALA A 319 -18.81 -13.40 13.56
N ALA A 320 -17.79 -13.91 14.26
CA ALA A 320 -16.76 -13.13 14.93
C ALA A 320 -15.75 -12.64 13.88
N SER A 321 -15.12 -11.52 14.18
CA SER A 321 -14.14 -10.78 13.35
C SER A 321 -13.37 -11.64 12.33
N PRO A 322 -13.33 -11.27 11.04
CA PRO A 322 -12.31 -11.80 10.15
C PRO A 322 -10.95 -11.24 10.59
N CYS A 323 -10.02 -12.11 10.97
CA CYS A 323 -8.60 -11.76 11.09
C CYS A 323 -8.04 -11.27 9.76
#